data_AF-A0A3M6YQ61-F1
#
_entry.id   AF-A0A3M6YQ61-F1
#
_cell.length_a   1.000
_cell.length_b   1.000
_cell.length_c   1.000
_cell.angle_alpha   90.00
_cell.angle_beta   90.00
_cell.angle_gamma   90.00
#
_symmetry.space_group_name_H-M   'P 1'
#
loop_
_entity.id
_entity.type
_entity.pdbx_description
1 polymer ?
#
loop_
_entity_poly.entity_id
_entity_poly.type
_entity_poly.pdbx_seq_one_letter_code
_entity_poly.pdbx_strand_id
1 'polypeptide(L)'
;MAATDGTPAPPNALDDLKPPEGTVLPPRGQRDIIEKTAGYVARNGGPFEDRLRSAQGQGKLAFLNKEDAYRPYYEWRLAEIKAGRGNQISAGRQGEAGGDTGVSSKGREERKGPEKPEEFMFSARMPNISAQDLEIVRLTALFVAKNGRSWMTALSQREAGNFQFDFLRPQHSLYQFFSRLVDQYTELLMGDSVDEGRPQKKRITELEANSSNRFRMLERAKKRAEWVKYQEAQKVAKEEQEEKEKVAYAQIDWHDFVVVETIVFDERDEEAQLPAPTSLNDLQSASLEQKAAMRVGSDRRIEEAMPTFNDYDQFTAYNQQTTPAPAVQPTPPATSAYQPPHQPEDEESARIAELRADRERARAAQAAAKSGP
;
A
#
# COMPACT_ATOMS: atom_id res chain seq x y z
N MET A 1 -35.80 -41.08 -10.58
CA MET A 1 -36.31 -39.70 -10.45
C MET A 1 -35.11 -38.82 -10.11
N ALA A 2 -34.58 -38.09 -11.09
CA ALA A 2 -33.50 -37.13 -10.87
C ALA A 2 -34.10 -35.73 -11.04
N ALA A 3 -34.20 -34.99 -9.95
CA ALA A 3 -34.66 -33.61 -9.95
C ALA A 3 -33.48 -32.70 -10.34
N THR A 4 -33.66 -31.96 -11.43
CA THR A 4 -32.76 -30.90 -11.89
C THR A 4 -33.21 -29.59 -11.26
N ASP A 5 -32.51 -29.12 -10.23
CA ASP A 5 -32.72 -27.77 -9.68
C ASP A 5 -32.06 -26.73 -10.61
N GLY A 6 -32.89 -26.09 -11.42
CA GLY A 6 -32.55 -24.92 -12.21
C GLY A 6 -32.50 -23.68 -11.32
N THR A 7 -31.30 -23.27 -10.92
CA THR A 7 -31.07 -21.96 -10.30
C THR A 7 -31.22 -20.86 -11.36
N PRO A 8 -32.08 -19.83 -11.18
CA PRO A 8 -32.22 -18.74 -12.14
C PRO A 8 -30.99 -17.82 -12.09
N ALA A 9 -30.41 -17.54 -13.26
CA ALA A 9 -29.33 -16.59 -13.43
C ALA A 9 -29.77 -15.15 -13.03
N PRO A 10 -28.87 -14.32 -12.47
CA PRO A 10 -29.22 -12.98 -12.01
C PRO A 10 -29.66 -12.06 -13.18
N PRO A 11 -30.60 -11.13 -12.95
CA PRO A 11 -31.04 -10.17 -13.97
C PRO A 11 -29.88 -9.24 -14.32
N ASN A 12 -29.50 -9.22 -15.61
CA ASN A 12 -28.34 -8.49 -16.11
C ASN A 12 -28.82 -7.22 -16.85
N ALA A 13 -28.20 -6.08 -16.59
CA ALA A 13 -28.65 -4.74 -17.01
C ALA A 13 -28.73 -4.51 -18.55
N LEU A 14 -28.29 -5.48 -19.35
CA LEU A 14 -28.42 -5.47 -20.82
C LEU A 14 -29.75 -6.02 -21.34
N ASP A 15 -30.49 -6.76 -20.51
CA ASP A 15 -31.77 -7.37 -20.91
C ASP A 15 -32.95 -6.37 -20.83
N ASP A 16 -32.80 -5.28 -20.07
CA ASP A 16 -33.80 -4.21 -19.91
C ASP A 16 -33.69 -3.10 -20.98
N LEU A 17 -32.68 -3.20 -21.85
CA LEU A 17 -32.44 -2.22 -22.92
C LEU A 17 -33.42 -2.46 -24.08
N LYS A 18 -34.27 -1.47 -24.38
CA LYS A 18 -35.22 -1.52 -25.50
C LYS A 18 -34.61 -0.85 -26.74
N PRO A 19 -34.05 -1.62 -27.70
CA PRO A 19 -33.45 -1.03 -28.89
C PRO A 19 -34.56 -0.54 -29.87
N PRO A 20 -34.23 0.36 -30.82
CA PRO A 20 -35.17 0.89 -31.79
C PRO A 20 -35.83 -0.19 -32.66
N GLU A 21 -37.08 0.04 -33.09
CA GLU A 21 -37.84 -0.87 -33.95
C GLU A 21 -37.08 -1.14 -35.26
N GLY A 22 -36.84 -2.42 -35.59
CA GLY A 22 -36.06 -2.84 -36.76
C GLY A 22 -34.62 -3.27 -36.49
N THR A 23 -34.14 -3.21 -35.24
CA THR A 23 -32.82 -3.73 -34.86
C THR A 23 -32.88 -5.23 -34.53
N VAL A 24 -31.97 -6.02 -35.10
CA VAL A 24 -31.84 -7.45 -34.76
C VAL A 24 -31.09 -7.56 -33.44
N LEU A 25 -31.72 -8.17 -32.43
CA LEU A 25 -31.13 -8.31 -31.11
C LEU A 25 -30.03 -9.40 -31.11
N PRO A 26 -28.77 -9.08 -30.80
CA PRO A 26 -27.69 -10.07 -30.78
C PRO A 26 -27.85 -11.07 -29.62
N PRO A 27 -27.29 -12.29 -29.75
CA PRO A 27 -27.15 -13.23 -28.65
C PRO A 27 -26.42 -12.63 -27.44
N ARG A 28 -26.73 -13.13 -26.23
CA ARG A 28 -26.24 -12.60 -24.95
C ARG A 28 -24.73 -12.32 -24.92
N GLY A 29 -23.91 -13.30 -25.28
CA GLY A 29 -22.44 -13.14 -25.28
C GLY A 29 -21.93 -12.10 -26.29
N GLN A 30 -22.63 -11.87 -27.40
CA GLN A 30 -22.29 -10.81 -28.35
C GLN A 30 -22.70 -9.42 -27.86
N ARG A 31 -23.79 -9.29 -27.08
CA ARG A 31 -24.19 -8.00 -26.50
C ARG A 31 -23.11 -7.43 -25.57
N ASP A 32 -22.50 -8.26 -24.74
CA ASP A 32 -21.39 -7.85 -23.86
C ASP A 32 -20.17 -7.35 -24.65
N ILE A 33 -19.83 -8.04 -25.74
CA ILE A 33 -18.71 -7.68 -26.62
C ILE A 33 -19.00 -6.36 -27.34
N ILE A 34 -20.22 -6.18 -27.84
CA ILE A 34 -20.69 -4.96 -28.50
C ILE A 34 -20.64 -3.78 -27.53
N GLU A 35 -21.12 -3.97 -26.31
CA GLU A 35 -21.17 -2.94 -25.27
C GLU A 35 -19.78 -2.45 -24.86
N LYS A 36 -18.84 -3.37 -24.63
CA LYS A 36 -17.44 -3.04 -24.34
C LYS A 36 -16.81 -2.30 -25.51
N THR A 37 -16.91 -2.87 -26.70
CA THR A 37 -16.33 -2.29 -27.91
C THR A 37 -16.86 -0.87 -28.16
N ALA A 38 -18.17 -0.65 -28.02
CA ALA A 38 -18.78 0.67 -28.15
C ALA A 38 -18.28 1.66 -27.09
N GLY A 39 -18.03 1.22 -25.86
CA GLY A 39 -17.43 2.02 -24.79
C GLY A 39 -16.02 2.51 -25.12
N TYR A 40 -15.16 1.61 -25.61
CA TYR A 40 -13.79 1.95 -26.02
C TYR A 40 -13.77 2.86 -27.26
N VAL A 41 -14.61 2.59 -28.25
CA VAL A 41 -14.74 3.42 -29.45
C VAL A 41 -15.31 4.81 -29.10
N ALA A 42 -16.23 4.92 -28.14
CA ALA A 42 -16.73 6.21 -27.69
C ALA A 42 -15.65 7.09 -27.04
N ARG A 43 -14.68 6.49 -26.35
CA ARG A 43 -13.53 7.18 -25.71
C ARG A 43 -12.41 7.52 -26.69
N ASN A 44 -12.08 6.58 -27.58
CA ASN A 44 -10.91 6.67 -28.46
C ASN A 44 -11.23 7.24 -29.85
N GLY A 45 -12.51 7.34 -30.23
CA GLY A 45 -12.97 7.94 -31.48
C GLY A 45 -13.00 6.99 -32.69
N GLY A 46 -13.49 7.52 -33.83
CA GLY A 46 -13.67 6.76 -35.08
C GLY A 46 -12.41 6.11 -35.68
N PRO A 47 -11.21 6.72 -35.63
CA PRO A 47 -9.99 6.09 -36.14
C PRO A 47 -9.65 4.77 -35.44
N PHE A 48 -10.03 4.63 -34.17
CA PHE A 48 -9.87 3.38 -33.41
C PHE A 48 -10.81 2.29 -33.92
N GLU A 49 -12.04 2.64 -34.29
CA GLU A 49 -12.99 1.70 -34.88
C GLU A 49 -12.48 1.13 -36.22
N ASP A 50 -11.94 1.99 -37.10
CA ASP A 50 -11.43 1.55 -38.39
C ASP A 50 -10.19 0.64 -38.26
N ARG A 51 -9.33 0.92 -37.27
CA ARG A 51 -8.20 0.05 -36.93
C ARG A 51 -8.66 -1.28 -36.34
N LEU A 52 -9.65 -1.26 -35.45
CA LEU A 52 -10.22 -2.47 -34.84
C LEU A 52 -10.93 -3.34 -35.88
N ARG A 53 -11.66 -2.73 -36.81
CA ARG A 53 -12.30 -3.41 -37.95
C ARG A 53 -11.24 -4.04 -38.86
N SER A 54 -10.15 -3.34 -39.15
CA SER A 54 -9.08 -3.84 -40.02
C SER A 54 -8.27 -4.97 -39.38
N ALA A 55 -8.04 -4.91 -38.07
CA ALA A 55 -7.20 -5.87 -37.35
C ALA A 55 -7.96 -7.13 -36.89
N GLN A 56 -9.24 -6.99 -36.49
CA GLN A 56 -10.02 -8.03 -35.82
C GLN A 56 -11.48 -8.07 -36.28
N GLY A 57 -11.84 -7.50 -37.44
CA GLY A 57 -13.21 -7.46 -37.96
C GLY A 57 -13.84 -8.81 -38.34
N GLN A 58 -13.28 -9.94 -37.89
CA GLN A 58 -13.77 -11.30 -38.12
C GLN A 58 -14.13 -11.98 -36.79
N GLY A 59 -15.05 -12.94 -36.82
CA GLY A 59 -15.45 -13.70 -35.64
C GLY A 59 -16.25 -12.86 -34.63
N LYS A 60 -15.73 -12.70 -33.40
CA LYS A 60 -16.45 -12.05 -32.28
C LYS A 60 -16.74 -10.56 -32.50
N LEU A 61 -15.99 -9.88 -33.38
CA LEU A 61 -16.16 -8.46 -33.73
C LEU A 61 -16.71 -8.26 -35.16
N ALA A 62 -17.34 -9.27 -35.75
CA ALA A 62 -17.93 -9.19 -37.08
C ALA A 62 -18.97 -8.06 -37.22
N PHE A 63 -19.63 -7.67 -36.12
CA PHE A 63 -20.57 -6.55 -36.04
C PHE A 63 -19.97 -5.17 -36.38
N LEU A 64 -18.63 -5.05 -36.42
CA LEU A 64 -17.96 -3.84 -36.87
C LEU A 64 -18.04 -3.66 -38.40
N ASN A 65 -18.35 -4.72 -39.16
CA ASN A 65 -18.51 -4.66 -40.60
C ASN A 65 -19.87 -4.07 -41.00
N LYS A 66 -19.92 -3.38 -42.14
CA LYS A 66 -21.15 -2.72 -42.65
C LYS A 66 -22.26 -3.72 -43.02
N GLU A 67 -21.87 -4.92 -43.41
CA GLU A 67 -22.77 -5.98 -43.90
C GLU A 67 -23.32 -6.90 -42.79
N ASP A 68 -22.97 -6.65 -41.52
CA ASP A 68 -23.36 -7.53 -40.40
C ASP A 68 -24.75 -7.19 -39.84
N ALA A 69 -25.51 -8.23 -39.49
CA ALA A 69 -26.86 -8.11 -38.97
C ALA A 69 -26.96 -7.36 -37.62
N TYR A 70 -25.88 -7.32 -36.84
CA TYR A 70 -25.83 -6.70 -35.51
C TYR A 70 -25.21 -5.30 -35.50
N ARG A 71 -24.75 -4.81 -36.66
CA ARG A 71 -24.23 -3.44 -36.79
C ARG A 71 -25.22 -2.36 -36.33
N PRO A 72 -26.51 -2.39 -36.69
CA PRO A 72 -27.46 -1.37 -36.24
C PRO A 72 -27.57 -1.30 -34.71
N TYR A 73 -27.42 -2.44 -34.03
CA TYR A 73 -27.42 -2.52 -32.57
C TYR A 73 -26.13 -1.91 -31.95
N TYR A 74 -24.97 -2.15 -32.57
CA TYR A 74 -23.71 -1.52 -32.17
C TYR A 74 -23.72 0.00 -32.35
N GLU A 75 -24.21 0.51 -33.49
CA GLU A 75 -24.30 1.96 -33.75
C GLU A 75 -25.22 2.67 -32.76
N TRP A 76 -26.35 2.03 -32.43
CA TRP A 76 -27.25 2.52 -31.39
C TRP A 76 -26.56 2.59 -30.01
N ARG A 77 -25.87 1.52 -29.57
CA ARG A 77 -25.14 1.56 -28.29
C ARG A 77 -24.02 2.59 -28.27
N LEU A 78 -23.29 2.75 -29.37
CA LEU A 78 -22.25 3.76 -29.49
C LEU A 78 -22.84 5.19 -29.35
N ALA A 79 -24.00 5.44 -29.95
CA ALA A 79 -24.71 6.71 -29.83
C ALA A 79 -25.23 6.95 -28.39
N GLU A 80 -25.81 5.93 -27.75
CA GLU A 80 -26.27 6.00 -26.36
C GLU A 80 -25.14 6.28 -25.37
N ILE A 81 -23.98 5.62 -25.54
CA ILE A 81 -22.80 5.84 -24.70
C ILE A 81 -22.23 7.25 -24.91
N LYS A 82 -22.16 7.73 -26.16
CA LYS A 82 -21.76 9.12 -26.46
C LYS A 82 -22.74 10.14 -25.88
N ALA A 83 -24.03 9.81 -25.80
CA ALA A 83 -25.05 10.62 -25.15
C ALA A 83 -25.04 10.51 -23.61
N GLY A 84 -24.06 9.82 -23.01
CA GLY A 84 -23.88 9.69 -21.57
C GLY A 84 -24.69 8.57 -20.91
N ARG A 85 -25.41 7.74 -21.69
CA ARG A 85 -26.20 6.58 -21.21
C ARG A 85 -25.42 5.27 -21.30
N GLY A 86 -24.15 5.32 -20.92
CA GLY A 86 -23.29 4.14 -20.79
C GLY A 86 -23.59 3.36 -19.51
N ASN A 87 -23.30 2.06 -19.51
CA ASN A 87 -23.45 1.18 -18.35
C ASN A 87 -22.06 0.72 -17.83
N GLN A 88 -22.04 -0.08 -16.75
CA GLN A 88 -20.78 -0.56 -16.17
C GLN A 88 -19.94 -1.43 -17.14
N ILE A 89 -20.60 -2.03 -18.12
CA ILE A 89 -20.00 -2.92 -19.11
C ILE A 89 -19.27 -2.08 -20.18
N SER A 90 -19.88 -0.98 -20.66
CA SER A 90 -19.22 -0.02 -21.55
C SER A 90 -18.10 0.78 -20.85
N ALA A 91 -18.06 0.78 -19.52
CA ALA A 91 -16.94 1.33 -18.76
C ALA A 91 -15.74 0.37 -18.60
N GLY A 92 -15.87 -0.90 -19.01
CA GLY A 92 -14.83 -1.93 -18.83
C GLY A 92 -14.83 -2.61 -17.45
N ARG A 93 -15.82 -2.35 -16.59
CA ARG A 93 -15.89 -2.82 -15.18
C ARG A 93 -16.73 -4.09 -14.98
N GLN A 94 -16.95 -4.88 -16.04
CA GLN A 94 -17.82 -6.07 -15.95
C GLN A 94 -17.16 -7.25 -15.21
N GLY A 95 -15.83 -7.26 -15.05
CA GLY A 95 -15.11 -8.27 -14.26
C GLY A 95 -15.39 -8.22 -12.75
N GLU A 96 -16.07 -7.19 -12.26
CA GLU A 96 -16.49 -7.09 -10.85
C GLU A 96 -17.88 -7.72 -10.59
N ALA A 97 -18.57 -8.23 -11.63
CA ALA A 97 -19.97 -8.68 -11.54
C ALA A 97 -20.18 -10.20 -11.52
N GLY A 98 -19.15 -10.98 -11.17
CA GLY A 98 -19.23 -12.44 -10.96
C GLY A 98 -18.98 -12.89 -9.51
N GLY A 99 -18.62 -11.98 -8.61
CA GLY A 99 -18.57 -12.24 -7.18
C GLY A 99 -19.77 -11.59 -6.52
N ASP A 100 -20.58 -12.39 -5.83
CA ASP A 100 -21.46 -11.91 -4.78
C ASP A 100 -20.62 -11.20 -3.71
N THR A 101 -20.36 -9.92 -3.94
CA THR A 101 -20.07 -8.97 -2.87
C THR A 101 -20.90 -7.74 -3.20
N GLY A 102 -22.00 -7.57 -2.46
CA GLY A 102 -22.87 -6.41 -2.53
C GLY A 102 -22.15 -5.11 -2.20
N VAL A 103 -21.30 -4.62 -3.10
CA VAL A 103 -20.69 -3.30 -3.01
C VAL A 103 -21.58 -2.32 -3.76
N SER A 104 -22.75 -2.09 -3.17
CA SER A 104 -23.31 -0.74 -3.12
C SER A 104 -22.19 0.23 -2.76
N SER A 105 -22.20 1.45 -3.26
CA SER A 105 -21.22 2.50 -2.90
C SER A 105 -21.12 2.78 -1.39
N LYS A 106 -21.97 2.15 -0.55
CA LYS A 106 -21.78 2.01 0.91
C LYS A 106 -20.68 1.02 1.34
N GLY A 107 -20.39 -0.04 0.58
CA GLY A 107 -19.39 -1.06 0.94
C GLY A 107 -17.93 -0.63 0.74
N ARG A 108 -17.67 0.52 0.10
CA ARG A 108 -16.33 1.11 0.04
C ARG A 108 -15.93 1.76 1.38
N GLU A 109 -16.88 2.05 2.25
CA GLU A 109 -16.61 2.50 3.62
C GLU A 109 -16.21 1.33 4.54
N GLU A 110 -16.66 0.11 4.28
CA GLU A 110 -16.37 -1.09 5.11
C GLU A 110 -14.96 -1.66 4.92
N ARG A 111 -14.19 -1.20 3.92
CA ARG A 111 -12.77 -1.57 3.78
C ARG A 111 -11.80 -0.54 4.35
N LYS A 112 -12.29 0.49 5.07
CA LYS A 112 -11.42 1.19 6.00
C LYS A 112 -11.17 0.21 7.15
N GLY A 113 -9.91 -0.13 7.39
CA GLY A 113 -9.54 -0.80 8.64
C GLY A 113 -10.15 -0.07 9.84
N PRO A 114 -10.22 -0.71 11.02
CA PRO A 114 -10.77 -0.09 12.22
C PRO A 114 -10.25 1.34 12.38
N GLU A 115 -11.09 2.27 12.79
CA GLU A 115 -10.66 3.66 12.95
C GLU A 115 -9.48 3.73 13.93
N LYS A 116 -8.39 4.43 13.55
CA LYS A 116 -7.23 4.59 14.42
C LYS A 116 -7.70 5.21 15.74
N PRO A 117 -7.63 4.48 16.86
CA PRO A 117 -8.09 4.97 18.13
C PRO A 117 -7.25 6.17 18.58
N GLU A 118 -7.87 7.04 19.37
CA GLU A 118 -7.17 8.14 20.02
C GLU A 118 -5.96 7.62 20.81
N GLU A 119 -4.83 8.29 20.61
CA GLU A 119 -3.60 7.99 21.35
C GLU A 119 -3.82 8.26 22.83
N PHE A 120 -3.17 7.48 23.67
CA PHE A 120 -3.22 7.70 25.10
C PHE A 120 -2.47 9.00 25.44
N MET A 121 -3.25 10.05 25.66
CA MET A 121 -2.75 11.28 26.26
C MET A 121 -2.31 10.99 27.70
N PHE A 122 -1.19 11.55 28.13
CA PHE A 122 -0.63 11.38 29.49
C PHE A 122 -0.11 9.98 29.87
N SER A 123 0.06 9.06 28.92
CA SER A 123 0.62 7.72 29.19
C SER A 123 2.06 7.56 28.68
N ALA A 124 2.92 8.56 28.91
CA ALA A 124 4.32 8.44 28.52
C ALA A 124 4.94 7.22 29.24
N ARG A 125 5.46 6.25 28.48
CA ARG A 125 6.09 5.05 29.04
C ARG A 125 7.30 5.49 29.86
N MET A 126 7.26 5.20 31.16
CA MET A 126 8.34 5.57 32.09
C MET A 126 9.58 4.72 31.79
N PRO A 127 10.71 5.34 31.41
CA PRO A 127 11.99 4.63 31.30
C PRO A 127 12.50 4.23 32.70
N ASN A 128 13.42 3.28 32.75
CA ASN A 128 14.13 2.94 33.99
C ASN A 128 15.06 4.12 34.34
N ILE A 129 14.66 4.93 35.31
CA ILE A 129 15.33 6.19 35.70
C ILE A 129 15.39 6.33 37.22
N SER A 130 16.41 7.00 37.73
CA SER A 130 16.50 7.40 39.14
C SER A 130 15.38 8.36 39.52
N ALA A 131 14.96 8.34 40.80
CA ALA A 131 13.94 9.27 41.31
C ALA A 131 14.36 10.75 41.16
N GLN A 132 15.64 11.04 41.39
CA GLN A 132 16.19 12.38 41.25
C GLN A 132 16.15 12.87 39.80
N ASP A 133 16.63 12.06 38.85
CA ASP A 133 16.64 12.43 37.43
C ASP A 133 15.22 12.58 36.89
N LEU A 134 14.27 11.78 37.39
CA LEU A 134 12.86 11.94 37.05
C LEU A 134 12.29 13.29 37.51
N GLU A 135 12.66 13.76 38.70
CA GLU A 135 12.24 15.08 39.17
C GLU A 135 12.89 16.20 38.36
N ILE A 136 14.19 16.07 38.04
CA ILE A 136 14.90 17.03 37.17
C ILE A 136 14.23 17.10 35.80
N VAL A 137 13.93 15.96 35.18
CA VAL A 137 13.26 15.89 33.87
C VAL A 137 11.85 16.49 33.93
N ARG A 138 11.06 16.20 34.96
CA ARG A 138 9.71 16.77 35.12
C ARG A 138 9.75 18.28 35.32
N LEU A 139 10.64 18.76 36.18
CA LEU A 139 10.77 20.18 36.49
C LEU A 139 11.23 20.96 35.26
N THR A 140 12.28 20.48 34.59
CA THR A 140 12.76 21.10 33.36
C THR A 140 11.67 21.09 32.27
N ALA A 141 10.94 19.98 32.10
CA ALA A 141 9.84 19.91 31.15
C ALA A 141 8.74 20.93 31.45
N LEU A 142 8.41 21.16 32.73
CA LEU A 142 7.44 22.18 33.14
C LEU A 142 7.90 23.59 32.78
N PHE A 143 9.17 23.91 33.02
CA PHE A 143 9.73 25.22 32.66
C PHE A 143 9.82 25.43 31.15
N VAL A 144 10.18 24.38 30.39
CA VAL A 144 10.12 24.42 28.92
C VAL A 144 8.69 24.64 28.44
N ALA A 145 7.71 23.93 28.98
CA ALA A 145 6.32 24.06 28.57
C ALA A 145 5.77 25.48 28.79
N LYS A 146 6.24 26.17 29.85
CA LYS A 146 5.86 27.56 30.13
C LYS A 146 6.59 28.57 29.23
N ASN A 147 7.90 28.42 29.05
CA ASN A 147 8.75 29.43 28.40
C ASN A 147 8.98 29.17 26.90
N GLY A 148 8.66 27.97 26.41
CA GLY A 148 8.81 27.55 25.03
C GLY A 148 10.18 26.97 24.67
N ARG A 149 10.33 26.60 23.39
CA ARG A 149 11.49 25.88 22.85
C ARG A 149 12.78 26.70 22.86
N SER A 150 12.71 28.03 22.78
CA SER A 150 13.87 28.91 22.86
C SER A 150 14.59 28.79 24.21
N TRP A 151 13.83 28.64 25.30
CA TRP A 151 14.38 28.43 26.64
C TRP A 151 15.08 27.07 26.76
N MET A 152 14.52 26.00 26.17
CA MET A 152 15.17 24.69 26.11
C MET A 152 16.53 24.76 25.41
N THR A 153 16.61 25.45 24.27
CA THR A 153 17.86 25.63 23.53
C THR A 153 18.90 26.40 24.34
N ALA A 154 18.49 27.48 25.01
CA ALA A 154 19.38 28.26 25.86
C ALA A 154 19.91 27.46 27.06
N LEU A 155 19.06 26.65 27.70
CA LEU A 155 19.46 25.77 28.80
C LEU A 155 20.45 24.71 28.32
N SER A 156 20.17 24.08 27.17
CA SER A 156 21.04 23.07 26.55
C SER A 156 22.43 23.63 26.22
N GLN A 157 22.51 24.87 25.74
CA GLN A 157 23.79 25.54 25.47
C GLN A 157 24.55 25.90 26.75
N ARG A 158 23.85 26.41 27.77
CA ARG A 158 24.46 26.82 29.04
C ARG A 158 24.98 25.64 29.84
N GLU A 159 24.22 24.55 29.86
CA GLU A 159 24.51 23.34 30.65
C GLU A 159 25.12 22.21 29.79
N ALA A 160 25.75 22.54 28.66
CA ALA A 160 26.30 21.57 27.72
C ALA A 160 27.37 20.64 28.35
N GLY A 161 28.02 21.08 29.43
CA GLY A 161 29.01 20.29 30.18
C GLY A 161 28.42 19.49 31.35
N ASN A 162 27.12 19.62 31.64
CA ASN A 162 26.47 18.96 32.76
C ASN A 162 25.68 17.74 32.29
N PHE A 163 26.15 16.55 32.68
CA PHE A 163 25.52 15.27 32.33
C PHE A 163 24.06 15.16 32.80
N GLN A 164 23.67 15.88 33.84
CA GLN A 164 22.28 15.86 34.33
C GLN A 164 21.30 16.45 33.31
N PHE A 165 21.74 17.35 32.42
CA PHE A 165 20.91 17.96 31.37
C PHE A 165 21.14 17.36 29.99
N ASP A 166 21.93 16.29 29.87
CA ASP A 166 22.20 15.63 28.59
C ASP A 166 20.94 15.07 27.92
N PHE A 167 19.88 14.81 28.71
CA PHE A 167 18.58 14.39 28.18
C PHE A 167 17.90 15.43 27.29
N LEU A 168 18.36 16.69 27.29
CA LEU A 168 17.89 17.73 26.36
C LEU A 168 18.34 17.46 24.93
N ARG A 169 19.33 16.59 24.71
CA ARG A 169 19.81 16.22 23.38
C ARG A 169 18.89 15.15 22.76
N PRO A 170 18.48 15.28 21.49
CA PRO A 170 17.61 14.30 20.82
C PRO A 170 18.14 12.87 20.81
N GLN A 171 19.46 12.71 20.86
CA GLN A 171 20.13 11.40 20.86
C GLN A 171 20.04 10.65 22.20
N HIS A 172 19.63 11.33 23.28
CA HIS A 172 19.56 10.73 24.60
C HIS A 172 18.29 9.88 24.76
N SER A 173 18.38 8.74 25.45
CA SER A 173 17.25 7.82 25.67
C SER A 173 16.05 8.48 26.37
N LEU A 174 16.33 9.37 27.33
CA LEU A 174 15.30 10.11 28.07
C LEU A 174 14.66 11.26 27.28
N TYR A 175 15.24 11.70 26.15
CA TYR A 175 14.68 12.82 25.37
C TYR A 175 13.27 12.51 24.87
N GLN A 176 13.00 11.27 24.47
CA GLN A 176 11.67 10.84 24.03
C GLN A 176 10.64 11.00 25.15
N PHE A 177 11.01 10.63 26.38
CA PHE A 177 10.14 10.79 27.55
C PHE A 177 9.96 12.27 27.92
N PHE A 178 11.05 13.04 27.92
CA PHE A 178 11.04 14.48 28.18
C PHE A 178 10.19 15.26 27.17
N SER A 179 10.33 15.00 25.87
CA SER A 179 9.53 15.65 24.82
C SER A 179 8.04 15.39 25.02
N ARG A 180 7.66 14.14 25.31
CA ARG A 180 6.26 13.78 25.60
C ARG A 180 5.72 14.50 26.85
N LEU A 181 6.55 14.69 27.88
CA LEU A 181 6.17 15.47 29.06
C LEU A 181 6.01 16.96 28.75
N VAL A 182 6.91 17.54 27.96
CA VAL A 182 6.80 18.94 27.51
C VAL A 182 5.49 19.14 26.76
N ASP A 183 5.14 18.24 25.83
CA ASP A 183 3.89 18.31 25.09
C ASP A 183 2.67 18.24 26.03
N GLN A 184 2.68 17.30 26.98
CA GLN A 184 1.62 17.13 27.98
C GLN A 184 1.45 18.37 28.87
N TYR A 185 2.55 18.92 29.38
CA TYR A 185 2.51 20.13 30.22
C TYR A 185 2.10 21.36 29.41
N THR A 186 2.55 21.47 28.16
CA THR A 186 2.16 22.57 27.28
C THR A 186 0.67 22.51 27.00
N GLU A 187 0.13 21.33 26.71
CA GLU A 187 -1.31 21.15 26.50
C GLU A 187 -2.14 21.48 27.75
N LEU A 188 -1.65 21.15 28.95
CA LEU A 188 -2.34 21.50 30.20
C LEU A 188 -2.26 22.99 30.55
N LEU A 189 -1.09 23.63 30.35
CA LEU A 189 -0.86 25.03 30.72
C LEU A 189 -1.43 26.01 29.68
N MET A 190 -1.32 25.67 28.39
CA MET A 190 -1.79 26.50 27.29
C MET A 190 -3.19 26.11 26.80
N GLY A 191 -3.75 24.99 27.29
CA GLY A 191 -5.07 24.51 26.89
C GLY A 191 -6.24 25.42 27.30
N ASP A 192 -6.03 26.34 28.24
CA ASP A 192 -7.01 27.37 28.65
C ASP A 192 -6.88 28.65 27.80
N SER A 193 -5.65 29.02 27.42
CA SER A 193 -5.34 30.26 26.69
C SER A 193 -5.45 30.13 25.18
N VAL A 194 -5.16 28.94 24.63
CA VAL A 194 -5.23 28.65 23.19
C VAL A 194 -6.66 28.30 22.82
N ASP A 195 -7.19 28.97 21.80
CA ASP A 195 -8.50 28.65 21.21
C ASP A 195 -9.69 28.74 22.19
N GLU A 196 -9.70 29.74 23.08
CA GLU A 196 -10.81 29.99 24.06
C GLU A 196 -11.10 28.79 24.99
N GLY A 197 -10.09 27.97 25.29
CA GLY A 197 -10.24 26.79 26.12
C GLY A 197 -10.97 25.64 25.43
N ARG A 198 -11.16 25.67 24.10
CA ARG A 198 -11.78 24.58 23.33
C ARG A 198 -11.15 23.19 23.59
N PRO A 199 -9.82 23.01 23.62
CA PRO A 199 -9.24 21.69 23.88
C PRO A 199 -9.54 21.20 25.31
N GLN A 200 -9.48 22.10 26.30
CA GLN A 200 -9.84 21.78 27.68
C GLN A 200 -11.32 21.43 27.85
N LYS A 201 -12.22 22.21 27.24
CA LYS A 201 -13.67 21.96 27.24
C LYS A 201 -14.01 20.61 26.61
N LYS A 202 -13.41 20.27 25.46
CA LYS A 202 -13.58 18.96 24.82
C LYS A 202 -13.19 17.82 25.77
N ARG A 203 -12.02 17.92 26.40
CA ARG A 203 -11.56 16.91 27.37
C ARG A 203 -12.51 16.76 28.54
N ILE A 204 -12.99 17.86 29.11
CA ILE A 204 -13.96 17.82 30.22
C ILE A 204 -15.25 17.11 29.78
N THR A 205 -15.81 17.47 28.62
CA THR A 205 -17.03 16.82 28.11
C THR A 205 -16.84 15.32 27.84
N GLU A 206 -15.67 14.90 27.37
CA GLU A 206 -15.34 13.48 27.22
C GLU A 206 -15.23 12.75 28.57
N LEU A 207 -14.59 13.38 29.56
CA LEU A 207 -14.45 12.82 30.90
C LEU A 207 -15.81 12.69 31.60
N GLU A 208 -16.66 13.70 31.46
CA GLU A 208 -18.05 13.66 31.93
C GLU A 208 -18.83 12.53 31.24
N ALA A 209 -18.67 12.36 29.93
CA ALA A 209 -19.30 11.27 29.20
C ALA A 209 -18.79 9.87 29.61
N ASN A 210 -17.54 9.76 30.03
CA ASN A 210 -16.99 8.53 30.60
C ASN A 210 -17.55 8.27 32.01
N SER A 211 -17.81 9.32 32.78
CA SER A 211 -18.41 9.21 34.12
C SER A 211 -19.90 8.82 34.07
N SER A 212 -20.64 9.34 33.09
CA SER A 212 -22.07 9.08 32.93
C SER A 212 -22.36 7.69 32.36
N ASN A 213 -21.47 7.16 31.50
CA ASN A 213 -21.64 5.83 30.91
C ASN A 213 -20.42 4.93 31.21
N ARG A 214 -20.62 3.98 32.14
CA ARG A 214 -19.61 2.98 32.52
C ARG A 214 -19.12 2.12 31.35
N PHE A 215 -19.96 1.85 30.34
CA PHE A 215 -19.61 1.01 29.19
C PHE A 215 -18.81 1.75 28.11
N ARG A 216 -18.78 3.09 28.15
CA ARG A 216 -18.03 3.90 27.18
C ARG A 216 -16.53 3.57 27.19
N MET A 217 -15.97 3.29 28.36
CA MET A 217 -14.57 2.86 28.49
C MET A 217 -14.32 1.48 27.87
N LEU A 218 -15.27 0.55 28.05
CA LEU A 218 -15.21 -0.79 27.47
C LEU A 218 -15.22 -0.72 25.93
N GLU A 219 -16.10 0.11 25.36
CA GLU A 219 -16.16 0.31 23.91
C GLU A 219 -14.87 0.93 23.34
N ARG A 220 -14.29 1.93 24.03
CA ARG A 220 -12.97 2.48 23.65
C ARG A 220 -11.85 1.43 23.74
N ALA A 221 -11.90 0.56 24.74
CA ALA A 221 -10.93 -0.53 24.89
C ALA A 221 -11.06 -1.58 23.79
N LYS A 222 -12.30 -1.97 23.43
CA LYS A 222 -12.57 -2.89 22.31
C LYS A 222 -12.07 -2.33 20.98
N LYS A 223 -12.41 -1.08 20.65
CA LYS A 223 -11.91 -0.41 19.43
C LYS A 223 -10.39 -0.41 19.37
N ARG A 224 -9.72 -0.18 20.51
CA ARG A 224 -8.25 -0.28 20.59
C ARG A 224 -7.73 -1.69 20.37
N ALA A 225 -8.36 -2.70 20.97
CA ALA A 225 -7.95 -4.09 20.77
C ALA A 225 -8.12 -4.54 19.31
N GLU A 226 -9.21 -4.13 18.66
CA GLU A 226 -9.45 -4.37 17.23
C GLU A 226 -8.40 -3.68 16.35
N TRP A 227 -8.04 -2.43 16.67
CA TRP A 227 -6.98 -1.72 15.96
C TRP A 227 -5.62 -2.38 16.12
N VAL A 228 -5.23 -2.77 17.34
CA VAL A 228 -3.96 -3.46 17.60
C VAL A 228 -3.91 -4.78 16.82
N LYS A 229 -4.98 -5.56 16.85
CA LYS A 229 -5.10 -6.81 16.07
C LYS A 229 -4.97 -6.55 14.57
N TYR A 230 -5.56 -5.47 14.06
CA TYR A 230 -5.45 -5.08 12.66
C TYR A 230 -4.02 -4.66 12.29
N GLN A 231 -3.34 -3.89 13.13
CA GLN A 231 -1.95 -3.50 12.90
C GLN A 231 -1.01 -4.70 12.91
N GLU A 232 -1.18 -5.62 13.85
CA GLU A 232 -0.42 -6.87 13.89
C GLU A 232 -0.67 -7.72 12.65
N ALA A 233 -1.93 -7.87 12.23
CA ALA A 233 -2.28 -8.60 11.01
C ALA A 233 -1.67 -7.95 9.76
N GLN A 234 -1.67 -6.62 9.65
CA GLN A 234 -1.00 -5.93 8.55
C GLN A 234 0.51 -6.11 8.57
N LYS A 235 1.15 -6.08 9.75
CA LYS A 235 2.59 -6.30 9.89
C LYS A 235 2.96 -7.72 9.45
N VAL A 236 2.22 -8.73 9.91
CA VAL A 236 2.42 -10.12 9.53
C VAL A 236 2.19 -10.33 8.03
N ALA A 237 1.11 -9.77 7.47
CA ALA A 237 0.85 -9.87 6.03
C ALA A 237 1.95 -9.21 5.19
N LYS A 238 2.51 -8.08 5.66
CA LYS A 238 3.64 -7.42 5.02
C LYS A 238 4.91 -8.27 5.10
N GLU A 239 5.22 -8.84 6.27
CA GLU A 239 6.36 -9.72 6.48
C GLU A 239 6.25 -11.00 5.63
N GLU A 240 5.07 -11.61 5.55
CA GLU A 240 4.80 -12.77 4.70
C GLU A 240 4.96 -12.44 3.20
N GLN A 241 4.53 -11.25 2.78
CA GLN A 241 4.73 -10.78 1.40
C GLN A 241 6.22 -10.55 1.10
N GLU A 242 6.96 -9.91 2.01
CA GLU A 242 8.40 -9.72 1.89
C GLU A 242 9.15 -11.07 1.87
N GLU A 243 8.71 -12.06 2.64
CA GLU A 243 9.26 -13.41 2.61
C GLU A 243 8.94 -14.13 1.28
N LYS A 244 7.72 -14.00 0.77
CA LYS A 244 7.34 -14.54 -0.55
C LYS A 244 8.17 -13.92 -1.66
N GLU A 245 8.39 -12.61 -1.62
CA GLU A 245 9.24 -11.90 -2.58
C GLU A 245 10.70 -12.33 -2.46
N LYS A 246 11.23 -12.51 -1.26
CA LYS A 246 12.57 -13.06 -1.05
C LYS A 246 12.71 -14.47 -1.60
N VAL A 247 11.72 -15.33 -1.37
CA VAL A 247 11.71 -16.70 -1.89
C VAL A 247 11.61 -16.69 -3.42
N ALA A 248 10.73 -15.87 -3.99
CA ALA A 248 10.62 -15.71 -5.44
C ALA A 248 11.93 -15.20 -6.04
N TYR A 249 12.56 -14.20 -5.42
CA TYR A 249 13.85 -13.66 -5.85
C TYR A 249 14.96 -14.71 -5.82
N ALA A 250 14.98 -15.57 -4.79
CA ALA A 250 15.91 -16.68 -4.68
C ALA A 250 15.62 -17.83 -5.67
N GLN A 251 14.38 -17.94 -6.16
CA GLN A 251 13.96 -18.91 -7.18
C GLN A 251 14.27 -18.45 -8.61
N ILE A 252 14.58 -17.16 -8.83
CA ILE A 252 15.00 -16.67 -10.13
C ILE A 252 16.35 -17.33 -10.48
N ASP A 253 16.41 -18.02 -11.62
CA ASP A 253 17.67 -18.53 -12.15
C ASP A 253 18.47 -17.38 -12.77
N TRP A 254 19.45 -16.88 -12.01
CA TRP A 254 20.33 -15.80 -12.46
C TRP A 254 21.33 -16.22 -13.55
N HIS A 255 21.38 -17.50 -13.94
CA HIS A 255 22.18 -17.97 -15.07
C HIS A 255 21.39 -18.03 -16.38
N ASP A 256 20.06 -17.91 -16.33
CA ASP A 256 19.19 -17.80 -17.50
C ASP A 256 19.03 -16.33 -17.91
N PHE A 257 20.09 -15.74 -18.46
CA PHE A 257 20.05 -14.40 -19.01
C PHE A 257 20.53 -14.38 -20.46
N VAL A 258 19.87 -13.53 -21.25
CA VAL A 258 20.31 -13.21 -22.61
C VAL A 258 20.97 -11.84 -22.56
N VAL A 259 22.30 -11.80 -22.72
CA VAL A 259 23.01 -10.53 -22.87
C VAL A 259 22.62 -9.91 -24.21
N VAL A 260 21.85 -8.84 -24.18
CA VAL A 260 21.43 -8.11 -25.38
C VAL A 260 22.54 -7.16 -25.85
N GLU A 261 23.17 -6.45 -24.90
CA GLU A 261 24.17 -5.44 -25.20
C GLU A 261 25.14 -5.32 -24.02
N THR A 262 26.43 -5.14 -24.32
CA THR A 262 27.45 -4.87 -23.32
C THR A 262 27.87 -3.42 -23.46
N ILE A 263 27.60 -2.62 -22.42
CA ILE A 263 28.03 -1.21 -22.37
C ILE A 263 29.51 -1.20 -22.02
N VAL A 264 30.33 -0.66 -22.93
CA VAL A 264 31.77 -0.48 -22.70
C VAL A 264 31.99 1.00 -22.43
N PHE A 265 32.48 1.33 -21.24
CA PHE A 265 32.85 2.69 -20.88
C PHE A 265 34.22 3.01 -21.48
N ASP A 266 34.28 4.03 -22.35
CA ASP A 266 35.54 4.50 -22.94
C ASP A 266 36.00 5.83 -22.32
N GLU A 267 37.21 6.30 -22.66
CA GLU A 267 37.78 7.56 -22.14
C GLU A 267 36.93 8.79 -22.49
N ARG A 268 36.01 8.70 -23.47
CA ARG A 268 35.10 9.79 -23.84
C ARG A 268 33.88 9.85 -22.92
N ASP A 269 33.50 8.73 -22.32
CA ASP A 269 32.43 8.65 -21.32
C ASP A 269 32.84 9.25 -19.96
N GLU A 270 34.15 9.26 -19.64
CA GLU A 270 34.67 9.93 -18.43
C GLU A 270 34.53 11.46 -18.49
N GLU A 271 34.59 12.03 -19.68
CA GLU A 271 34.36 13.48 -19.91
C GLU A 271 32.89 13.83 -20.16
N ALA A 272 32.02 12.83 -20.32
CA ALA A 272 30.59 13.06 -20.57
C ALA A 272 29.87 13.49 -19.28
N GLN A 273 29.48 14.78 -19.21
CA GLN A 273 28.60 15.28 -18.15
C GLN A 273 27.15 14.84 -18.35
N LEU A 274 26.88 13.61 -17.92
CA LEU A 274 25.53 13.07 -17.82
C LEU A 274 24.77 13.72 -16.65
N PRO A 275 23.44 13.89 -16.78
CA PRO A 275 22.61 14.39 -15.68
C PRO A 275 22.69 13.43 -14.48
N ALA A 276 22.55 13.97 -13.27
CA ALA A 276 22.59 13.17 -12.06
C ALA A 276 21.54 12.04 -12.12
N PRO A 277 21.87 10.83 -11.63
CA PRO A 277 20.97 9.69 -11.69
C PRO A 277 19.65 10.02 -10.99
N THR A 278 18.53 9.67 -11.61
CA THR A 278 17.21 9.85 -11.02
C THR A 278 17.10 8.98 -9.78
N SER A 279 16.76 9.60 -8.66
CA SER A 279 16.59 8.87 -7.40
C SER A 279 15.29 8.08 -7.40
N LEU A 280 15.23 6.99 -6.64
CA LEU A 280 14.02 6.18 -6.46
C LEU A 280 12.85 7.05 -5.97
N ASN A 281 13.15 8.04 -5.12
CA ASN A 281 12.17 9.00 -4.62
C ASN A 281 11.64 9.91 -5.74
N ASP A 282 12.52 10.38 -6.64
CA ASP A 282 12.16 11.24 -7.78
C ASP A 282 11.24 10.51 -8.77
N LEU A 283 11.48 9.21 -9.02
CA LEU A 283 10.61 8.37 -9.87
C LEU A 283 9.24 8.10 -9.24
N GLN A 284 9.20 7.93 -7.91
CA GLN A 284 7.97 7.73 -7.16
C GLN A 284 7.14 9.01 -7.08
N SER A 285 7.78 10.17 -6.92
CA SER A 285 7.13 11.49 -6.88
C SER A 285 6.92 12.12 -8.25
N ALA A 286 7.51 11.58 -9.32
CA ALA A 286 7.40 12.16 -10.67
C ALA A 286 5.93 12.27 -11.08
N SER A 287 5.53 13.50 -11.41
CA SER A 287 4.18 13.83 -11.86
C SER A 287 3.85 13.07 -13.14
N LEU A 288 2.55 12.94 -13.46
CA LEU A 288 2.11 12.29 -14.71
C LEU A 288 2.76 12.92 -15.96
N GLU A 289 3.03 14.22 -15.92
CA GLU A 289 3.62 15.00 -17.01
C GLU A 289 5.14 14.78 -17.12
N GLN A 290 5.84 14.67 -15.98
CA GLN A 290 7.27 14.33 -15.95
C GLN A 290 7.50 12.87 -16.36
N LYS A 291 6.59 11.97 -15.96
CA LYS A 291 6.53 10.58 -16.45
C LYS A 291 6.20 10.50 -17.94
N ALA A 292 5.42 11.44 -18.49
CA ALA A 292 5.12 11.51 -19.91
C ALA A 292 6.32 12.03 -20.72
N ALA A 293 7.05 13.02 -20.21
CA ALA A 293 8.26 13.56 -20.84
C ALA A 293 9.45 12.57 -20.83
N MET A 294 9.54 11.71 -19.81
CA MET A 294 10.55 10.63 -19.72
C MET A 294 10.26 9.42 -20.64
N ARG A 295 9.11 9.38 -21.33
CA ARG A 295 8.81 8.31 -22.30
C ARG A 295 9.55 8.59 -23.61
N VAL A 296 10.52 7.73 -23.93
CA VAL A 296 11.26 7.78 -25.19
C VAL A 296 10.38 7.23 -26.34
N GLY A 297 9.88 8.13 -27.20
CA GLY A 297 9.34 7.82 -28.53
C GLY A 297 7.80 7.87 -28.68
N SER A 298 7.32 8.66 -29.65
CA SER A 298 5.90 8.79 -30.03
C SER A 298 5.29 7.52 -30.64
N ASP A 299 6.13 6.57 -31.06
CA ASP A 299 5.77 5.34 -31.77
C ASP A 299 5.72 4.09 -30.86
N ARG A 300 6.04 4.23 -29.57
CA ARG A 300 5.92 3.17 -28.56
C ARG A 300 4.92 3.53 -27.47
N ARG A 301 3.76 4.04 -27.87
CA ARG A 301 2.63 4.17 -26.95
C ARG A 301 2.32 2.79 -26.39
N ILE A 302 2.47 2.63 -25.08
CA ILE A 302 1.71 1.65 -24.31
C ILE A 302 0.27 2.18 -24.32
N GLU A 303 -0.42 2.07 -25.46
CA GLU A 303 -1.88 2.10 -25.46
C GLU A 303 -2.28 0.82 -24.73
N GLU A 304 -3.03 0.98 -23.64
CA GLU A 304 -3.61 -0.13 -22.90
C GLU A 304 -4.42 -0.97 -23.89
N ALA A 305 -3.79 -2.04 -24.39
CA ALA A 305 -4.42 -2.92 -25.36
C ALA A 305 -5.72 -3.42 -24.74
N MET A 306 -6.82 -3.35 -25.49
CA MET A 306 -8.07 -4.01 -25.11
C MET A 306 -7.71 -5.41 -24.59
N PRO A 307 -8.06 -5.77 -23.34
CA PRO A 307 -7.80 -7.10 -22.83
C PRO A 307 -8.34 -8.08 -23.87
N THR A 308 -7.44 -8.88 -24.45
CA THR A 308 -7.92 -9.83 -25.45
C THR A 308 -8.91 -10.74 -24.73
N PHE A 309 -10.02 -11.07 -25.38
CA PHE A 309 -11.11 -11.83 -24.76
C PHE A 309 -10.70 -13.25 -24.28
N ASN A 310 -9.42 -13.62 -24.46
CA ASN A 310 -8.80 -14.86 -24.01
C ASN A 310 -7.89 -14.71 -22.76
N ASP A 311 -7.47 -13.51 -22.36
CA ASP A 311 -6.45 -13.30 -21.31
C ASP A 311 -7.02 -13.21 -19.87
N TYR A 312 -8.29 -13.61 -19.66
CA TYR A 312 -8.99 -13.36 -18.39
C TYR A 312 -8.53 -14.23 -17.21
N ASP A 313 -7.70 -15.26 -17.42
CA ASP A 313 -7.28 -16.19 -16.35
C ASP A 313 -5.87 -15.93 -15.77
N GLN A 314 -5.11 -14.94 -16.26
CA GLN A 314 -3.70 -14.78 -15.84
C GLN A 314 -3.33 -13.41 -15.23
N PHE A 315 -4.23 -12.42 -15.24
CA PHE A 315 -3.88 -11.03 -14.92
C PHE A 315 -4.16 -10.57 -13.46
N THR A 316 -4.59 -11.45 -12.56
CA THR A 316 -4.96 -11.07 -11.18
C THR A 316 -3.78 -10.93 -10.20
N ALA A 317 -2.53 -11.12 -10.63
CA ALA A 317 -1.39 -11.25 -9.70
C ALA A 317 -0.51 -10.00 -9.49
N TYR A 318 -0.63 -8.91 -10.27
CA TYR A 318 0.34 -7.80 -10.16
C TYR A 318 -0.31 -6.42 -10.10
N ASN A 319 -0.79 -6.04 -8.91
CA ASN A 319 -0.85 -4.64 -8.51
C ASN A 319 -0.92 -4.52 -6.98
N GLN A 320 0.24 -4.44 -6.32
CA GLN A 320 0.33 -3.94 -4.94
C GLN A 320 1.18 -2.67 -4.90
N GLN A 321 0.56 -1.61 -4.40
CA GLN A 321 1.20 -0.34 -4.07
C GLN A 321 2.02 -0.52 -2.79
N THR A 322 3.35 -0.47 -2.91
CA THR A 322 4.27 -0.41 -1.77
C THR A 322 4.47 1.04 -1.31
N THR A 323 4.21 1.34 -0.05
CA THR A 323 4.62 2.60 0.60
C THR A 323 6.01 2.41 1.24
N PRO A 324 6.98 3.32 1.03
CA PRO A 324 8.30 3.18 1.65
C PRO A 324 8.32 3.69 3.11
N ALA A 325 8.98 2.91 3.97
CA ALA A 325 9.39 3.27 5.33
C ALA A 325 10.71 4.10 5.30
N PRO A 326 11.02 4.91 6.32
CA PRO A 326 12.19 5.77 6.33
C PRO A 326 13.47 4.97 6.62
N ALA A 327 14.52 5.18 5.81
CA ALA A 327 15.84 4.61 6.02
C ALA A 327 16.86 5.65 6.53
N VAL A 328 17.62 5.21 7.54
CA VAL A 328 18.68 5.90 8.26
C VAL A 328 19.95 5.93 7.41
N GLN A 329 20.68 7.05 7.41
CA GLN A 329 21.97 7.19 6.74
C GLN A 329 23.08 6.47 7.52
N PRO A 330 23.93 5.64 6.88
CA PRO A 330 25.25 5.32 7.40
C PRO A 330 26.29 6.34 6.90
N THR A 331 27.10 6.87 7.83
CA THR A 331 28.30 7.66 7.53
C THR A 331 29.46 6.77 7.04
N PRO A 332 30.36 7.27 6.17
CA PRO A 332 31.48 6.49 5.67
C PRO A 332 32.64 6.42 6.70
N PRO A 333 33.30 5.27 6.90
CA PRO A 333 34.56 5.22 7.62
C PRO A 333 35.73 5.60 6.70
N ALA A 334 36.72 6.27 7.29
CA ALA A 334 37.96 6.70 6.66
C ALA A 334 38.83 5.51 6.22
N THR A 335 39.62 5.74 5.18
CA THR A 335 40.58 4.83 4.58
C THR A 335 41.57 4.26 5.60
N SER A 336 41.59 2.94 5.74
CA SER A 336 42.65 2.17 6.40
C SER A 336 43.08 1.06 5.46
N ALA A 337 44.39 0.81 5.38
CA ALA A 337 44.99 -0.20 4.51
C ALA A 337 44.38 -1.60 4.74
N TYR A 338 44.07 -2.28 3.64
CA TYR A 338 43.41 -3.59 3.62
C TYR A 338 44.39 -4.68 4.10
N GLN A 339 44.14 -5.26 5.27
CA GLN A 339 44.57 -6.62 5.60
C GLN A 339 43.35 -7.55 5.42
N PRO A 340 43.49 -8.71 4.75
CA PRO A 340 42.36 -9.58 4.49
C PRO A 340 41.82 -10.16 5.81
N PRO A 341 40.51 -10.03 6.11
CA PRO A 341 39.91 -10.69 7.26
C PRO A 341 39.69 -12.18 6.98
N HIS A 342 39.93 -13.01 8.00
CA HIS A 342 39.65 -14.45 8.00
C HIS A 342 38.16 -14.71 7.76
N GLN A 343 37.86 -15.70 6.90
CA GLN A 343 36.51 -16.15 6.54
C GLN A 343 35.71 -16.64 7.77
N PRO A 344 34.41 -16.29 7.91
CA PRO A 344 33.53 -16.79 8.96
C PRO A 344 32.77 -18.08 8.56
N GLU A 345 33.26 -18.84 7.58
CA GLU A 345 32.59 -20.07 7.09
C GLU A 345 32.43 -21.13 8.19
N ASP A 346 33.25 -21.10 9.24
CA ASP A 346 33.22 -22.03 10.37
C ASP A 346 32.05 -21.78 11.35
N GLU A 347 31.59 -20.53 11.52
CA GLU A 347 30.52 -20.25 12.50
C GLU A 347 29.13 -20.58 11.95
N GLU A 348 28.90 -20.35 10.66
CA GLU A 348 27.61 -20.67 10.02
C GLU A 348 27.46 -22.19 9.81
N SER A 349 28.56 -22.86 9.43
CA SER A 349 28.59 -24.32 9.34
C SER A 349 28.43 -24.99 10.71
N ALA A 350 29.01 -24.43 11.78
CA ALA A 350 28.78 -24.90 13.15
C ALA A 350 27.33 -24.75 13.60
N ARG A 351 26.67 -23.61 13.30
CA ARG A 351 25.24 -23.42 13.63
C ARG A 351 24.34 -24.37 12.85
N ILE A 352 24.63 -24.62 11.58
CA ILE A 352 23.88 -25.58 10.76
C ILE A 352 24.07 -27.01 11.27
N ALA A 353 25.27 -27.37 11.73
CA ALA A 353 25.55 -28.67 12.33
C ALA A 353 24.83 -28.85 13.68
N GLU A 354 24.80 -27.82 14.52
CA GLU A 354 24.10 -27.83 15.81
C GLU A 354 22.58 -27.99 15.62
N LEU A 355 21.99 -27.27 14.67
CA LEU A 355 20.56 -27.37 14.35
C LEU A 355 20.17 -28.76 13.83
N ARG A 356 21.05 -29.40 13.05
CA ARG A 356 20.84 -30.79 12.58
C ARG A 356 20.92 -31.80 13.72
N ALA A 357 21.90 -31.65 14.62
CA ALA A 357 22.07 -32.52 15.77
C ALA A 357 20.88 -32.44 16.74
N ASP A 358 20.32 -31.26 16.96
CA ASP A 358 19.12 -31.09 17.78
C ASP A 358 17.87 -31.70 17.15
N ARG A 359 17.74 -31.58 15.82
CA ARG A 359 16.64 -32.20 15.09
C ARG A 359 16.73 -33.73 15.11
N GLU A 360 17.94 -34.30 15.05
CA GLU A 360 18.15 -35.74 15.21
C GLU A 360 17.88 -36.22 16.64
N ARG A 361 18.31 -35.47 17.67
CA ARG A 361 17.97 -35.78 19.07
C ARG A 361 16.48 -35.74 19.33
N ALA A 362 15.77 -34.74 18.81
CA ALA A 362 14.31 -34.66 18.91
C ALA A 362 13.63 -35.85 18.22
N ARG A 363 14.15 -36.27 17.05
CA ARG A 363 13.60 -37.42 16.31
C ARG A 363 13.89 -38.74 17.02
N ALA A 364 15.07 -38.91 17.62
CA ALA A 364 15.43 -40.08 18.41
C ALA A 364 14.61 -40.15 19.70
N ALA A 365 14.35 -39.03 20.37
CA ALA A 365 13.47 -38.97 21.54
C ALA A 365 12.01 -39.33 21.18
N GLN A 366 11.52 -38.87 20.03
CA GLN A 366 10.19 -39.26 19.52
C GLN A 366 10.12 -40.72 19.10
N ALA A 367 11.21 -41.28 18.55
CA ALA A 367 11.29 -42.70 18.20
C ALA A 367 11.33 -43.58 19.46
N ALA A 368 12.11 -43.19 20.47
CA ALA A 368 12.18 -43.87 21.77
C ALA A 368 10.84 -43.82 22.52
N ALA A 369 10.12 -42.69 22.45
CA ALA A 369 8.77 -42.56 23.01
C ALA A 369 7.72 -43.41 22.26
N LYS A 370 7.98 -43.77 21.00
CA LYS A 370 7.15 -44.70 20.21
C LYS A 370 7.58 -46.17 20.39
N SER A 371 8.75 -46.44 20.95
CA SER A 371 9.35 -47.77 20.99
C SER A 371 9.51 -48.39 22.38
N GLY A 372 8.66 -48.05 23.35
CA GLY A 372 8.47 -49.01 24.46
C GLY A 372 7.58 -48.56 25.61
N PRO A 373 7.27 -49.49 26.54
CA PRO A 373 7.25 -50.95 26.39
C PRO A 373 5.92 -51.49 25.81
#